data_AF-A0A956GQT4-F1
#
_entry.id   AF-A0A956GQT4-F1
#
_cell.length_a   1.000
_cell.length_b   1.000
_cell.length_c   1.000
_cell.angle_alpha   90.00
_cell.angle_beta   90.00
_cell.angle_gamma   90.00
#
_symmetry.space_group_name_H-M   'P 1'
#
loop_
_entity.id
_entity.type
_entity.pdbx_description
1 polymer ?
#
loop_
_entity_poly.entity_id
_entity_poly.type
_entity_poly.pdbx_seq_one_letter_code
_entity_poly.pdbx_strand_id
1 'polypeptide(L)'
;MPATASRSTMGRLDVRIEPTPTGSLVTLAGQVDDQSTLSAMADDLAGDVVIDLGGVRFINSIGVREWIGLLAGLEARGAKVTLRACSEPMVHQMNMVMEARGGAAIESFHVPYVCDACGGSASLILEVAVHAAALASRQVPTQRCPDCGGTMQFDDFPNRYLLFLD
;
A
#
# COMPACT_ATOMS: atom_id res chain seq x y z
N MET A 1 -31.02 0.46 2.30
CA MET A 1 -30.40 -0.76 2.88
C MET A 1 -28.93 -0.45 3.07
N PRO A 2 -28.30 -0.72 4.23
CA PRO A 2 -26.86 -0.56 4.33
C PRO A 2 -26.21 -1.54 3.35
N ALA A 3 -25.29 -1.05 2.52
CA ALA A 3 -24.45 -1.91 1.72
C ALA A 3 -23.73 -2.89 2.67
N THR A 4 -23.65 -4.16 2.28
CA THR A 4 -23.04 -5.21 3.13
C THR A 4 -21.61 -5.41 2.70
N ALA A 5 -20.72 -5.63 3.67
CA ALA A 5 -19.34 -6.00 3.37
C ALA A 5 -19.29 -7.29 2.55
N SER A 6 -18.43 -7.32 1.54
CA SER A 6 -18.19 -8.51 0.71
C SER A 6 -16.78 -9.05 0.94
N ARG A 7 -16.62 -10.37 0.79
CA ARG A 7 -15.32 -11.04 0.83
C ARG A 7 -15.25 -12.04 -0.32
N SER A 8 -14.14 -12.03 -1.02
CA SER A 8 -13.83 -12.95 -2.11
C SER A 8 -12.36 -13.33 -2.05
N THR A 9 -12.00 -14.38 -2.78
CA THR A 9 -10.61 -14.82 -2.95
C THR A 9 -10.34 -14.95 -4.45
N MET A 10 -9.29 -14.31 -4.94
CA MET A 10 -8.82 -14.35 -6.32
C MET A 10 -7.47 -15.06 -6.35
N GLY A 11 -7.50 -16.37 -6.60
CA GLY A 11 -6.30 -17.21 -6.48
C GLY A 11 -5.79 -17.23 -5.04
N ARG A 12 -4.64 -16.59 -4.79
CA ARG A 12 -3.99 -16.47 -3.46
C ARG A 12 -4.15 -15.09 -2.82
N LEU A 13 -5.04 -14.27 -3.37
CA LEU A 13 -5.36 -12.95 -2.86
C LEU A 13 -6.73 -12.97 -2.21
N ASP A 14 -6.78 -12.72 -0.91
CA ASP A 14 -8.02 -12.39 -0.21
C ASP A 14 -8.36 -10.92 -0.44
N VAL A 15 -9.61 -10.68 -0.83
CA VAL A 15 -10.17 -9.36 -1.08
C VAL A 15 -11.36 -9.17 -0.16
N ARG A 16 -11.36 -8.07 0.59
CA ARG A 16 -12.50 -7.65 1.41
C ARG A 16 -12.91 -6.24 1.03
N ILE A 17 -14.20 -6.02 0.80
CA ILE A 17 -14.75 -4.71 0.47
C ILE A 17 -15.76 -4.34 1.52
N GLU A 18 -15.54 -3.21 2.18
CA GLU A 18 -16.40 -2.68 3.23
C GLU A 18 -16.92 -1.30 2.78
N PRO A 19 -18.24 -1.07 2.72
CA PRO A 19 -18.76 0.23 2.32
C PRO A 19 -18.47 1.28 3.38
N THR A 20 -18.17 2.50 2.93
CA THR A 20 -17.97 3.68 3.76
C THR A 20 -19.04 4.73 3.42
N PRO A 21 -19.19 5.81 4.21
CA PRO A 21 -20.13 6.88 3.87
C PRO A 21 -19.88 7.55 2.51
N THR A 22 -18.63 7.55 2.01
CA THR A 22 -18.25 8.26 0.77
C THR A 22 -17.75 7.33 -0.35
N GLY A 23 -17.66 6.01 -0.10
CA GLY A 23 -17.24 5.02 -1.09
C GLY A 23 -16.98 3.66 -0.44
N SER A 24 -15.75 3.16 -0.53
CA SER A 24 -15.39 1.81 -0.09
C SER A 24 -14.00 1.71 0.50
N LEU A 25 -13.83 0.83 1.48
CA LEU A 25 -12.55 0.32 1.96
C LEU A 25 -12.32 -1.06 1.34
N VAL A 26 -11.26 -1.20 0.56
CA VAL A 26 -10.79 -2.46 -0.01
C VAL A 26 -9.59 -2.92 0.80
N THR A 27 -9.61 -4.13 1.36
CA THR A 27 -8.46 -4.75 2.01
C THR A 27 -7.94 -5.90 1.15
N LEU A 28 -6.65 -5.83 0.78
CA LEU A 28 -5.97 -6.86 0.00
C LEU A 28 -4.96 -7.61 0.89
N ALA A 29 -5.04 -8.94 0.90
CA ALA A 29 -4.11 -9.77 1.67
C ALA A 29 -3.71 -11.05 0.93
N GLY A 30 -2.41 -11.30 0.78
CA GLY A 30 -1.90 -12.47 0.06
C GLY A 30 -0.96 -12.12 -1.09
N GLN A 31 -1.11 -12.80 -2.22
CA GLN A 31 -0.23 -12.65 -3.39
C GLN A 31 -0.99 -12.02 -4.56
N VAL A 32 -0.42 -10.96 -5.15
CA VAL A 32 -0.94 -10.32 -6.36
C VAL A 32 -0.18 -10.88 -7.57
N ASP A 33 -0.81 -11.80 -8.28
CA ASP A 33 -0.21 -12.57 -9.38
C ASP A 33 -1.18 -12.73 -10.57
N ASP A 34 -0.88 -13.67 -11.47
CA ASP A 34 -1.68 -13.97 -12.66
C ASP A 34 -3.10 -14.49 -12.38
N GLN A 35 -3.40 -14.84 -11.13
CA GLN A 35 -4.74 -15.25 -10.70
C GLN A 35 -5.54 -14.12 -10.05
N SER A 36 -4.91 -12.95 -9.87
CA SER A 36 -5.51 -11.79 -9.21
C SER A 36 -6.26 -10.93 -10.24
N THR A 37 -7.52 -11.23 -10.52
CA THR A 37 -8.36 -10.49 -11.48
C THR A 37 -8.83 -9.13 -10.92
N LEU A 38 -7.89 -8.29 -10.50
CA LEU A 38 -8.14 -7.03 -9.81
C LEU A 38 -8.78 -5.98 -10.74
N SER A 39 -8.39 -5.97 -12.01
CA SER A 39 -8.85 -4.99 -12.98
C SER A 39 -10.38 -4.95 -13.10
N ALA A 40 -11.04 -6.11 -13.02
CA ALA A 40 -12.49 -6.26 -13.08
C ALA A 40 -13.22 -5.63 -11.88
N MET A 41 -12.54 -5.44 -10.74
CA MET A 41 -13.16 -4.86 -9.53
C MET A 41 -13.49 -3.38 -9.70
N ALA A 42 -12.86 -2.67 -10.63
CA ALA A 42 -13.08 -1.25 -10.84
C ALA A 42 -14.56 -0.94 -11.13
N ASP A 43 -15.27 -1.85 -11.80
CA ASP A 43 -16.67 -1.66 -12.19
C ASP A 43 -17.65 -1.63 -11.00
N ASP A 44 -17.27 -2.29 -9.90
CA ASP A 44 -18.06 -2.39 -8.68
C ASP A 44 -17.72 -1.31 -7.64
N LEU A 45 -16.71 -0.47 -7.94
CA LEU A 45 -16.20 0.55 -7.04
C LEU A 45 -16.48 1.96 -7.60
N ALA A 46 -16.79 2.89 -6.69
CA ALA A 46 -17.06 4.29 -7.00
C ALA A 46 -16.86 5.18 -5.75
N GLY A 47 -16.72 6.50 -5.98
CA GLY A 47 -16.53 7.47 -4.91
C GLY A 47 -15.12 7.49 -4.35
N ASP A 48 -14.98 7.64 -3.04
CA ASP A 48 -13.69 7.58 -2.34
C ASP A 48 -13.33 6.12 -2.06
N VAL A 49 -12.25 5.63 -2.68
CA VAL A 49 -11.78 4.26 -2.55
C VAL A 49 -10.48 4.23 -1.77
N VAL A 50 -10.52 3.69 -0.56
CA VAL A 50 -9.33 3.45 0.26
C VAL A 50 -8.90 2.00 0.06
N ILE A 51 -7.65 1.77 -0.32
CA ILE A 51 -7.10 0.42 -0.54
C ILE A 51 -6.01 0.17 0.51
N ASP A 52 -6.31 -0.77 1.41
CA ASP A 52 -5.37 -1.29 2.41
C ASP A 52 -4.53 -2.41 1.79
N LEU A 53 -3.23 -2.16 1.73
CA LEU A 53 -2.24 -3.03 1.10
C LEU A 53 -1.34 -3.74 2.13
N GLY A 54 -1.61 -3.60 3.42
CA GLY A 54 -0.74 -4.12 4.49
C GLY A 54 -0.64 -5.64 4.50
N GLY A 55 -1.67 -6.32 3.99
CA GLY A 55 -1.70 -7.78 3.86
C GLY A 55 -1.00 -8.33 2.62
N VAL A 56 -0.58 -7.48 1.66
CA VAL A 56 0.04 -7.93 0.41
C VAL A 56 1.48 -8.36 0.67
N ARG A 57 1.75 -9.65 0.51
CA ARG A 57 3.05 -10.28 0.81
C ARG A 57 3.92 -10.50 -0.42
N PHE A 58 3.33 -10.48 -1.60
CA PHE A 58 4.04 -10.73 -2.85
C PHE A 58 3.30 -10.11 -4.02
N ILE A 59 4.04 -9.64 -5.01
CA ILE A 59 3.51 -9.19 -6.30
C ILE A 59 4.52 -9.49 -7.42
N ASN A 60 4.04 -10.07 -8.52
CA ASN A 60 4.85 -10.32 -9.72
C ASN A 60 4.47 -9.38 -10.88
N SER A 61 5.14 -9.51 -12.02
CA SER A 61 4.92 -8.64 -13.18
C SER A 61 3.51 -8.71 -13.79
N ILE A 62 2.83 -9.86 -13.69
CA ILE A 62 1.44 -9.99 -14.17
C ILE A 62 0.50 -9.34 -13.16
N GLY A 63 0.73 -9.57 -11.87
CA GLY A 63 0.00 -8.91 -10.79
C GLY A 63 0.11 -7.39 -10.83
N VAL A 64 1.29 -6.84 -11.18
CA VAL A 64 1.47 -5.39 -11.40
C VAL A 64 0.54 -4.87 -12.50
N ARG A 65 0.34 -5.63 -13.59
CA ARG A 65 -0.56 -5.22 -14.68
C ARG A 65 -2.01 -5.20 -14.23
N GLU A 66 -2.44 -6.21 -13.48
CA GLU A 66 -3.79 -6.26 -12.90
C GLU A 66 -4.03 -5.13 -11.90
N TRP A 67 -3.02 -4.83 -11.07
CA TRP A 67 -3.02 -3.70 -10.16
C TRP A 67 -3.13 -2.35 -10.88
N ILE A 68 -2.31 -2.11 -11.90
CA ILE A 68 -2.38 -0.91 -12.74
C ILE A 68 -3.75 -0.80 -13.42
N GLY A 69 -4.29 -1.92 -13.92
CA GLY A 69 -5.62 -1.99 -14.52
C GLY A 69 -6.72 -1.57 -13.55
N LEU A 70 -6.66 -2.02 -12.29
CA LEU A 70 -7.57 -1.57 -11.24
C LEU A 70 -7.49 -0.05 -11.03
N LEU A 71 -6.28 0.50 -10.83
CA LEU A 71 -6.11 1.94 -10.62
C LEU A 71 -6.60 2.77 -11.81
N ALA A 72 -6.26 2.36 -13.03
CA ALA A 72 -6.70 3.04 -14.25
C ALA A 72 -8.23 2.98 -14.43
N GLY A 73 -8.85 1.84 -14.12
CA GLY A 73 -10.30 1.69 -14.16
C GLY A 73 -11.01 2.58 -13.14
N LEU A 74 -10.48 2.68 -11.92
CA LEU A 74 -10.99 3.58 -10.88
C LEU A 74 -10.86 5.05 -11.30
N GLU A 75 -9.71 5.44 -11.82
CA GLU A 75 -9.45 6.80 -12.32
C GLU A 75 -10.39 7.18 -13.47
N ALA A 76 -10.58 6.29 -14.45
CA ALA A 76 -11.49 6.51 -15.59
C ALA A 76 -12.95 6.74 -15.14
N ARG A 77 -13.32 6.24 -13.96
CA ARG A 77 -14.65 6.41 -13.34
C ARG A 77 -14.72 7.62 -12.40
N GLY A 78 -13.63 8.38 -12.27
CA GLY A 78 -13.54 9.55 -11.40
C GLY A 78 -13.47 9.21 -9.91
N ALA A 79 -13.11 7.98 -9.55
CA ALA A 79 -12.92 7.60 -8.15
C ALA A 79 -11.66 8.25 -7.57
N LYS A 80 -11.71 8.67 -6.31
CA LYS A 80 -10.55 9.18 -5.58
C LYS A 80 -9.90 8.03 -4.84
N VAL A 81 -8.70 7.64 -5.25
CA VAL A 81 -8.00 6.48 -4.67
C VAL A 81 -6.98 6.92 -3.63
N THR A 82 -7.04 6.30 -2.45
CA THR A 82 -6.03 6.45 -1.39
C THR A 82 -5.47 5.07 -1.04
N LEU A 83 -4.15 4.92 -1.06
CA LEU A 83 -3.45 3.72 -0.67
C LEU A 83 -2.96 3.87 0.77
N ARG A 84 -3.26 2.89 1.62
CA ARG A 84 -2.80 2.87 3.00
C ARG A 84 -2.09 1.57 3.34
N ALA A 85 -1.26 1.63 4.37
CA ALA A 85 -0.45 0.52 4.84
C ALA A 85 0.33 -0.17 3.71
N CYS A 86 0.77 0.57 2.68
CA CYS A 86 1.48 0.03 1.51
C CYS A 86 2.61 -0.89 1.96
N SER A 87 2.50 -2.20 1.70
CA SER A 87 3.53 -3.15 2.09
C SER A 87 4.82 -2.94 1.29
N GLU A 88 5.96 -3.41 1.81
CA GLU A 88 7.24 -3.24 1.12
C GLU A 88 7.25 -3.78 -0.32
N PRO A 89 6.64 -4.95 -0.64
CA PRO A 89 6.52 -5.39 -2.03
C PRO A 89 5.79 -4.38 -2.91
N MET A 90 4.72 -3.75 -2.42
CA MET A 90 3.97 -2.74 -3.16
C MET A 90 4.78 -1.45 -3.34
N VAL A 91 5.46 -0.98 -2.28
CA VAL A 91 6.37 0.17 -2.34
C VAL A 91 7.45 -0.05 -3.39
N HIS A 92 8.07 -1.24 -3.41
CA HIS A 92 9.07 -1.58 -4.43
C HIS A 92 8.51 -1.53 -5.85
N GLN A 93 7.30 -2.06 -6.10
CA GLN A 93 6.69 -1.97 -7.43
C GLN A 93 6.38 -0.53 -7.84
N MET A 94 5.87 0.30 -6.93
CA MET A 94 5.60 1.72 -7.21
C MET A 94 6.87 2.53 -7.48
N ASN A 95 7.99 2.18 -6.83
CA ASN A 95 9.30 2.79 -7.12
C ASN A 95 9.85 2.36 -8.50
N MET A 96 9.48 1.19 -9.02
CA MET A 96 9.96 0.68 -10.31
C MET A 96 9.06 1.07 -11.48
N VAL A 97 7.76 1.21 -11.25
CA VAL A 97 6.74 1.46 -12.28
C VAL A 97 5.83 2.58 -11.80
N MET A 98 5.93 3.75 -12.43
CA MET A 98 5.16 4.94 -12.00
C MET A 98 3.65 4.70 -12.05
N GLU A 99 3.18 3.97 -13.05
CA GLU A 99 1.78 3.60 -13.23
C GLU A 99 1.25 2.74 -12.08
N ALA A 100 2.12 2.04 -11.34
CA ALA A 100 1.72 1.24 -10.18
C ALA A 100 1.34 2.11 -8.96
N ARG A 101 1.68 3.41 -8.93
CA ARG A 101 1.01 4.37 -8.04
C ARG A 101 -0.15 5.07 -8.75
N GLY A 102 0.03 5.40 -10.03
CA GLY A 102 -0.94 6.17 -10.80
C GLY A 102 -1.27 7.50 -10.13
N GLY A 103 -2.54 7.92 -10.20
CA GLY A 103 -3.03 9.12 -9.52
C GLY A 103 -3.36 8.94 -8.02
N ALA A 104 -3.07 7.79 -7.41
CA ALA A 104 -3.48 7.52 -6.05
C ALA A 104 -2.67 8.32 -5.01
N ALA A 105 -3.37 8.79 -3.97
CA ALA A 105 -2.74 9.37 -2.79
C ALA A 105 -2.16 8.29 -1.90
N ILE A 106 -1.00 8.54 -1.26
CA ILE A 106 -0.43 7.64 -0.25
C ILE A 106 -0.77 8.19 1.13
N GLU A 107 -1.50 7.39 1.92
CA GLU A 107 -1.80 7.67 3.33
C GLU A 107 -0.66 7.17 4.23
N SER A 108 -0.28 5.89 4.07
CA SER A 108 0.74 5.25 4.88
C SER A 108 1.42 4.08 4.17
N PHE A 109 2.65 3.78 4.59
CA PHE A 109 3.47 2.73 4.00
C PHE A 109 4.40 2.09 5.02
N HIS A 110 4.72 0.82 4.80
CA HIS A 110 5.68 0.07 5.59
C HIS A 110 7.11 0.45 5.21
N VAL A 111 8.00 0.42 6.20
CA VAL A 111 9.40 0.80 6.07
C VAL A 111 10.26 -0.20 6.84
N PRO A 112 11.30 -0.78 6.23
CA PRO A 112 12.21 -1.70 6.92
C PRO A 112 13.14 -0.95 7.87
N TYR A 113 13.21 -1.42 9.11
CA TYR A 113 14.10 -0.90 10.15
C TYR A 113 14.97 -1.99 10.74
N VAL A 114 16.17 -1.61 11.16
CA VAL A 114 17.10 -2.44 11.93
C VAL A 114 17.44 -1.78 13.27
N CYS A 115 17.55 -2.57 14.33
CA CYS A 115 17.87 -2.13 15.68
C CYS A 115 19.30 -2.47 16.04
N ASP A 116 20.18 -1.47 16.17
CA ASP A 116 21.58 -1.67 16.55
C ASP A 116 21.73 -2.23 17.99
N ALA A 117 20.72 -2.02 18.85
CA ALA A 117 20.78 -2.41 20.26
C ALA A 117 20.53 -3.91 20.50
N CYS A 118 19.62 -4.53 19.75
CA CYS A 118 19.30 -5.96 19.91
C CYS A 118 19.51 -6.80 18.64
N GLY A 119 19.86 -6.18 17.51
CA GLY A 119 19.99 -6.84 16.21
C GLY A 119 18.66 -7.21 15.54
N GLY A 120 17.51 -6.83 16.13
CA GLY A 120 16.19 -7.10 15.56
C GLY A 120 15.89 -6.23 14.35
N SER A 121 15.08 -6.75 13.43
CA SER A 121 14.53 -5.99 12.31
C SER A 121 13.01 -6.03 12.32
N ALA A 122 12.39 -4.96 11.86
CA ALA A 122 10.94 -4.84 11.82
C ALA A 122 10.51 -3.96 10.66
N SER A 123 9.37 -4.29 10.07
CA SER A 123 8.69 -3.43 9.10
C SER A 123 7.67 -2.58 9.85
N LEU A 124 7.87 -1.27 9.89
CA LEU A 124 7.02 -0.34 10.65
C LEU A 124 6.26 0.60 9.71
N ILE A 125 5.02 0.92 10.05
CA ILE A 125 4.18 1.83 9.27
C ILE A 125 4.58 3.28 9.56
N LEU A 126 4.76 4.06 8.50
CA LEU A 126 4.82 5.52 8.55
C LEU A 126 3.56 6.13 7.95
N GLU A 127 2.97 7.07 8.70
CA GLU A 127 1.89 7.92 8.24
C GLU A 127 2.47 9.13 7.49
N VAL A 128 2.11 9.31 6.22
CA VAL A 128 2.64 10.38 5.36
C VAL A 128 2.36 11.75 5.96
N ALA A 129 1.14 11.97 6.44
CA ALA A 129 0.74 13.25 7.04
C ALA A 129 1.51 13.59 8.32
N VAL A 130 1.83 12.59 9.15
CA VAL A 130 2.57 12.78 10.41
C VAL A 130 4.03 13.13 10.15
N HIS A 131 4.62 12.57 9.09
CA HIS A 131 6.04 12.73 8.77
C HIS A 131 6.31 13.61 7.54
N ALA A 132 5.33 14.42 7.12
CA ALA A 132 5.37 15.17 5.86
C ALA A 132 6.65 16.00 5.66
N ALA A 133 7.11 16.73 6.69
CA ALA A 133 8.31 17.56 6.60
C ALA A 133 9.60 16.75 6.39
N ALA A 134 9.72 15.61 7.07
CA ALA A 134 10.87 14.71 6.92
C ALA A 134 10.85 14.04 5.53
N LEU A 135 9.70 13.51 5.12
CA LEU A 135 9.53 12.84 3.84
C LEU A 135 9.77 13.80 2.66
N ALA A 136 9.31 15.04 2.75
CA ALA A 136 9.57 16.09 1.74
C ALA A 136 11.07 16.39 1.58
N SER A 137 11.86 16.18 2.64
CA SER A 137 13.32 16.34 2.63
C SER A 137 14.06 15.03 2.33
N ARG A 138 13.37 13.99 1.86
CA ARG A 138 13.89 12.63 1.64
C ARG A 138 14.52 12.01 2.89
N GLN A 139 13.94 12.28 4.06
CA GLN A 139 14.38 11.73 5.33
C GLN A 139 13.35 10.72 5.85
N VAL A 140 13.87 9.62 6.39
CA VAL A 140 13.07 8.61 7.10
C VAL A 140 13.36 8.77 8.60
N PRO A 141 12.34 9.03 9.44
CA PRO A 141 12.53 9.22 10.87
C PRO A 141 12.98 7.92 11.55
N THR A 142 13.72 8.01 12.65
CA THR A 142 14.00 6.85 13.50
C THR A 142 12.75 6.38 14.23
N GLN A 143 12.72 5.11 14.61
CA GLN A 143 11.59 4.49 15.31
C GLN A 143 12.03 3.82 16.61
N ARG A 144 11.07 3.50 17.48
CA ARG A 144 11.33 2.68 18.67
C ARG A 144 11.21 1.20 18.34
N CYS A 145 12.19 0.43 18.77
CA CYS A 145 12.21 -1.02 18.59
C CYS A 145 11.09 -1.67 19.41
N PRO A 146 10.22 -2.48 18.79
CA PRO A 146 9.15 -3.16 19.51
C PRO A 146 9.68 -4.22 20.50
N ASP A 147 10.86 -4.78 20.25
CA ASP A 147 11.40 -5.88 21.06
C ASP A 147 12.17 -5.40 22.31
N CYS A 148 12.95 -4.32 22.19
CA CYS A 148 13.84 -3.86 23.27
C CYS A 148 13.66 -2.38 23.65
N GLY A 149 12.84 -1.63 22.93
CA GLY A 149 12.63 -0.19 23.16
C GLY A 149 13.78 0.73 22.72
N GLY A 150 14.87 0.18 22.16
CA GLY A 150 15.98 0.95 21.59
C GLY A 150 15.59 1.73 20.33
N THR A 151 16.50 2.56 19.82
CA THR A 151 16.28 3.29 18.56
C THR A 151 16.57 2.39 17.36
N MET A 152 15.63 2.31 16.43
CA MET A 152 15.83 1.66 15.13
C MET A 152 16.16 2.68 14.05
N GLN A 153 17.03 2.27 13.14
CA GLN A 153 17.43 3.01 11.96
C GLN A 153 16.81 2.39 10.71
N PHE A 154 16.55 3.24 9.72
CA PHE A 154 16.04 2.80 8.43
C PHE A 154 17.08 1.92 7.72
N ASP A 155 16.65 0.80 7.15
CA ASP A 155 17.52 -0.25 6.58
C ASP A 155 17.51 -0.24 5.03
N ASP A 156 17.44 0.94 4.41
CA ASP A 156 17.60 1.12 2.95
C ASP A 156 18.07 2.56 2.64
N PHE A 157 18.13 2.93 1.36
CA PHE A 157 18.53 4.26 0.89
C PHE A 157 17.31 5.16 0.67
N PRO A 158 17.13 6.26 1.44
CA PRO A 158 15.92 7.09 1.38
C PRO A 158 15.62 7.64 -0.03
N ASN A 159 16.65 8.04 -0.76
CA ASN A 159 16.53 8.57 -2.11
C ASN A 159 15.98 7.56 -3.13
N ARG A 160 16.14 6.26 -2.86
CA ARG A 160 15.58 5.18 -3.69
C ARG A 160 14.22 4.76 -3.18
N TYR A 161 14.09 4.59 -1.86
CA TYR A 161 12.89 4.02 -1.26
C TYR A 161 11.68 4.94 -1.34
N LEU A 162 11.89 6.26 -1.32
CA LEU A 162 10.83 7.27 -1.29
C LEU A 162 10.45 7.83 -2.68
N LEU A 163 10.94 7.26 -3.79
CA LEU A 163 10.64 7.79 -5.14
C LEU A 163 9.14 7.72 -5.47
N PHE A 164 8.44 6.72 -4.95
CA PHE A 164 7.01 6.55 -5.12
C PHE A 164 6.19 7.67 -4.48
N LEU A 165 6.77 8.61 -3.73
CA LEU A 165 6.08 9.77 -3.16
C LEU A 165 6.10 11.01 -4.06
N ASP A 166 6.86 11.00 -5.16
CA ASP A 166 7.01 12.15 -6.08
C ASP A 166 5.81 12.41 -6.99
#